data_AF-A0A7X7MKQ5-F1
#
_entry.id   AF-A0A7X7MKQ5-F1
#
_cell.length_a   1.000
_cell.length_b   1.000
_cell.length_c   1.000
_cell.angle_alpha   90.00
_cell.angle_beta   90.00
_cell.angle_gamma   90.00
#
_symmetry.space_group_name_H-M   'P 1'
#
loop_
_entity.id
_entity.type
_entity.pdbx_description
1 polymer ?
#
loop_
_entity_poly.entity_id
_entity_poly.type
_entity_poly.pdbx_seq_one_letter_code
_entity_poly.pdbx_strand_id
1 'polypeptide(L)'
;YHGHGEPETVINVGVSGPGVVLRSLQRRIDSCGAGNLGLDDLAEEIKQTSCRVTRCGELIGREVASRLRTPFGIVDLSLAPTPKVGDSIGEILQILGLDAIGAPGSTACIAMLNDAVKKGGAFASQTVGGLSGAFIPVLEDSALADAVSRGELTLEKLEAMTCVCSVGLDMVAIPGDTPAETISALIADEMAIGMINKKTTAVRFIPVPGKTAGERVEFGGLFGGGTIIPVPNMGKSARFINFGGHIPAPIHSLNN
;
A
#
# COMPACT_ATOMS: atom_id res chain seq x y z
N TYR A 1 -6.55 12.55 -10.70
CA TYR A 1 -7.35 13.78 -10.61
C TYR A 1 -6.39 14.95 -10.51
N HIS A 2 -6.62 16.04 -11.24
CA HIS A 2 -5.82 17.27 -11.17
C HIS A 2 -6.63 18.31 -10.39
N GLY A 3 -6.13 18.71 -9.22
CA GLY A 3 -6.89 19.50 -8.25
C GLY A 3 -7.05 20.97 -8.64
N HIS A 4 -8.10 21.61 -8.13
CA HIS A 4 -8.22 23.06 -8.23
C HIS A 4 -7.08 23.76 -7.48
N GLY A 5 -6.48 24.79 -8.10
CA GLY A 5 -5.34 25.52 -7.53
C GLY A 5 -3.98 25.03 -8.02
N GLU A 6 -3.92 23.88 -8.69
CA GLU A 6 -2.71 23.39 -9.35
C GLU A 6 -2.43 24.14 -10.67
N PRO A 7 -1.18 24.15 -11.18
CA PRO A 7 -0.86 24.74 -12.49
C PRO A 7 -1.70 24.16 -13.62
N GLU A 8 -1.88 24.90 -14.73
CA GLU A 8 -2.63 24.39 -15.90
C GLU A 8 -2.08 23.06 -16.44
N THR A 9 -0.77 22.84 -16.30
CA THR A 9 -0.13 21.56 -16.58
C THR A 9 1.04 21.38 -15.63
N VAL A 10 1.21 20.17 -15.09
CA VAL A 10 2.31 19.82 -14.18
C VAL A 10 2.77 18.39 -14.45
N ILE A 11 4.06 18.13 -14.29
CA ILE A 11 4.63 16.78 -14.34
C ILE A 11 4.93 16.30 -12.93
N ASN A 12 4.23 15.24 -12.51
CA ASN A 12 4.51 14.50 -11.28
C ASN A 12 5.16 13.17 -11.65
N VAL A 13 6.07 12.67 -10.81
CA VAL A 13 6.76 11.40 -11.04
C VAL A 13 6.53 10.45 -9.88
N GLY A 14 5.98 9.28 -10.18
CA GLY A 14 5.97 8.14 -9.26
C GLY A 14 7.21 7.29 -9.47
N VAL A 15 7.88 6.91 -8.39
CA VAL A 15 9.04 6.02 -8.43
C VAL A 15 8.74 4.77 -7.64
N SER A 16 8.82 3.62 -8.31
CA SER A 16 8.75 2.32 -7.65
C SER A 16 10.15 1.84 -7.25
N GLY A 17 10.23 1.20 -6.08
CA GLY A 17 11.48 0.67 -5.52
C GLY A 17 11.43 -0.62 -4.70
N PRO A 18 10.36 -1.45 -4.63
CA PRO A 18 10.37 -2.67 -3.82
C PRO A 18 11.59 -3.56 -4.11
N GLY A 19 11.85 -3.87 -5.38
CA GLY A 19 13.00 -4.70 -5.74
C GLY A 19 14.37 -4.10 -5.40
N VAL A 20 14.48 -2.77 -5.37
CA VAL A 20 15.72 -2.09 -4.96
C VAL A 20 15.91 -2.20 -3.45
N VAL A 21 14.85 -1.95 -2.68
CA VAL A 21 14.85 -2.06 -1.21
C VAL A 21 15.13 -3.50 -0.77
N LEU A 22 14.46 -4.48 -1.38
CA LEU A 22 14.66 -5.91 -1.12
C LEU A 22 16.12 -6.32 -1.32
N ARG A 23 16.72 -5.94 -2.45
CA ARG A 23 18.13 -6.25 -2.74
C ARG A 23 19.10 -5.55 -1.80
N SER A 24 18.79 -4.34 -1.37
CA SER A 24 19.64 -3.60 -0.42
C SER A 24 19.64 -4.28 0.95
N LEU A 25 18.45 -4.67 1.43
CA LEU A 25 18.28 -5.43 2.68
C LEU A 25 19.02 -6.77 2.60
N GLN A 26 18.85 -7.54 1.51
CA GLN A 26 19.54 -8.81 1.34
C GLN A 26 21.05 -8.66 1.44
N ARG A 27 21.62 -7.68 0.71
CA ARG A 27 23.06 -7.40 0.76
C ARG A 27 23.53 -7.01 2.15
N ARG A 28 22.75 -6.18 2.86
CA ARG A 28 23.08 -5.76 4.22
C ARG A 28 23.09 -6.95 5.18
N ILE A 29 22.06 -7.78 5.13
CA ILE A 29 21.93 -8.99 5.96
C ILE A 29 23.04 -9.99 5.66
N ASP A 30 23.34 -10.25 4.39
CA ASP A 30 24.40 -11.17 3.98
C ASP A 30 25.79 -10.68 4.44
N SER A 31 26.02 -9.37 4.41
CA SER A 31 27.31 -8.77 4.78
C SER A 31 27.58 -8.70 6.29
N CYS A 32 26.54 -8.46 7.10
CA CYS A 32 26.69 -8.27 8.55
C CYS A 32 26.30 -9.52 9.35
N GLY A 33 25.52 -10.43 8.77
CA GLY A 33 24.86 -11.53 9.45
C GLY A 33 23.61 -11.06 10.20
N ALA A 34 22.48 -11.76 10.01
CA ALA A 34 21.18 -11.38 10.59
C ALA A 34 21.21 -11.21 12.12
N GLY A 35 21.99 -12.03 12.83
CA GLY A 35 22.10 -11.96 14.30
C GLY A 35 22.82 -10.72 14.84
N ASN A 36 23.46 -9.92 13.97
CA ASN A 36 24.19 -8.71 14.34
C ASN A 36 23.46 -7.42 13.95
N LEU A 37 22.24 -7.51 13.41
CA LEU A 37 21.46 -6.35 12.96
C LEU A 37 20.24 -6.14 13.87
N GLY A 38 19.98 -4.88 14.21
CA GLY A 38 18.74 -4.44 14.85
C GLY A 38 17.69 -3.98 13.85
N LEU A 39 16.46 -3.76 14.32
CA LEU A 39 15.39 -3.16 13.51
C LEU A 39 15.74 -1.74 13.06
N ASP A 40 16.49 -1.01 13.87
CA ASP A 40 17.03 0.31 13.55
C ASP A 40 18.03 0.27 12.40
N ASP A 41 18.92 -0.72 12.34
CA ASP A 41 19.82 -0.92 11.19
C ASP A 41 19.05 -1.19 9.89
N LEU A 42 18.03 -2.05 9.96
CA LEU A 42 17.20 -2.40 8.81
C LEU A 42 16.35 -1.20 8.33
N ALA A 43 15.77 -0.45 9.27
CA ALA A 43 15.05 0.78 8.97
C ALA A 43 15.97 1.84 8.35
N GLU A 44 17.21 1.96 8.82
CA GLU A 44 18.20 2.87 8.25
C GLU A 44 18.56 2.49 6.81
N GLU A 45 18.75 1.21 6.53
CA GLU A 45 19.03 0.71 5.17
C GLU A 45 17.86 1.03 4.21
N ILE A 46 16.62 0.80 4.64
CA ILE A 46 15.41 1.15 3.88
C ILE A 46 15.36 2.66 3.62
N LYS A 47 15.61 3.48 4.65
CA LYS A 47 15.59 4.94 4.57
C LYS A 47 16.63 5.47 3.58
N GLN A 48 17.87 4.98 3.66
CA GLN A 48 18.95 5.38 2.75
C GLN A 48 18.68 4.97 1.31
N THR A 49 18.17 3.76 1.11
CA THR A 49 17.81 3.25 -0.22
C THR A 49 16.68 4.07 -0.84
N SER A 50 15.62 4.30 -0.05
CA SER A 50 14.47 5.13 -0.42
C SER A 50 14.88 6.56 -0.82
N CYS A 51 15.82 7.15 -0.08
CA CYS A 51 16.38 8.46 -0.42
C CYS A 51 17.06 8.47 -1.79
N ARG A 52 17.93 7.48 -2.07
CA ARG A 52 18.65 7.38 -3.35
C ARG A 52 17.67 7.20 -4.52
N VAL A 53 16.67 6.33 -4.37
CA VAL A 53 15.65 6.07 -5.37
C VAL A 53 14.85 7.34 -5.68
N THR A 54 14.43 8.07 -4.64
CA THR A 54 13.69 9.34 -4.78
C THR A 54 14.50 10.38 -5.53
N ARG A 55 15.80 10.56 -5.20
CA ARG A 55 16.67 11.52 -5.90
C ARG A 55 16.81 11.19 -7.38
N CYS A 56 16.98 9.91 -7.72
CA CYS A 56 17.03 9.49 -9.12
C CYS A 56 15.72 9.84 -9.84
N GLY A 57 14.57 9.59 -9.23
CA GLY A 57 13.27 9.95 -9.78
C GLY A 57 13.09 11.45 -9.97
N GLU A 58 13.52 12.26 -9.01
CA GLU A 58 13.48 13.73 -9.13
C GLU A 58 14.34 14.23 -10.30
N LEU A 59 15.57 13.72 -10.43
CA LEU A 59 16.48 14.12 -11.50
C LEU A 59 15.87 13.83 -12.88
N ILE A 60 15.29 12.65 -13.07
CA ILE A 60 14.60 12.27 -14.31
C ILE A 60 13.36 13.14 -14.52
N GLY A 61 12.55 13.33 -13.48
CA GLY A 61 11.33 14.12 -13.55
C GLY A 61 11.57 15.57 -13.95
N ARG A 62 12.61 16.20 -13.40
CA ARG A 62 13.03 17.57 -13.75
C ARG A 62 13.51 17.66 -15.19
N GLU A 63 14.26 16.67 -15.68
CA GLU A 63 14.71 16.63 -17.07
C GLU A 63 13.53 16.51 -18.04
N VAL A 64 12.57 15.63 -17.74
CA VAL A 64 11.35 15.47 -18.54
C VAL A 64 10.52 16.75 -18.54
N ALA A 65 10.30 17.35 -17.36
CA ALA A 65 9.58 18.61 -17.21
C ALA A 65 10.24 19.75 -18.00
N SER A 66 11.58 19.87 -17.94
CA SER A 66 12.36 20.84 -18.70
C SER A 66 12.19 20.68 -20.21
N ARG A 67 12.29 19.44 -20.73
CA ARG A 67 12.10 19.16 -22.16
C ARG A 67 10.70 19.46 -22.65
N LEU A 68 9.69 19.19 -21.82
CA LEU A 68 8.28 19.47 -22.12
C LEU A 68 7.89 20.94 -21.88
N ARG A 69 8.78 21.75 -21.28
CA ARG A 69 8.51 23.13 -20.87
C ARG A 69 7.30 23.23 -19.94
N THR A 70 7.16 22.25 -19.07
CA THR A 70 6.07 22.12 -18.10
C THR A 70 6.65 22.19 -16.70
N PRO A 71 5.97 22.84 -15.72
CA PRO A 71 6.38 22.79 -14.32
C PRO A 71 6.56 21.36 -13.81
N PHE A 72 7.62 21.15 -13.04
CA PHE A 72 7.78 19.94 -12.24
C PHE A 72 7.00 20.10 -10.92
N GLY A 73 6.20 19.10 -10.57
CA GLY A 73 5.44 19.06 -9.33
C GLY A 73 6.16 18.24 -8.27
N ILE A 74 5.58 17.10 -7.93
CA ILE A 74 6.06 16.23 -6.85
C ILE A 74 6.75 14.96 -7.35
N VAL A 75 7.57 14.40 -6.46
CA VAL A 75 7.97 12.98 -6.52
C VAL A 75 7.16 12.20 -5.50
N ASP A 76 6.47 11.16 -5.95
CA ASP A 76 5.81 10.18 -5.07
C ASP A 76 6.71 8.94 -4.96
N LEU A 77 7.27 8.73 -3.77
CA LEU A 77 8.00 7.50 -3.46
C LEU A 77 7.03 6.48 -2.88
N SER A 78 6.44 5.69 -3.75
CA SER A 78 5.56 4.59 -3.36
C SER A 78 6.19 3.26 -3.76
N LEU A 79 6.38 2.38 -2.79
CA LEU A 79 6.80 1.01 -3.06
C LEU A 79 5.61 0.25 -3.66
N ALA A 80 5.44 0.39 -4.97
CA ALA A 80 4.39 -0.23 -5.76
C ALA A 80 4.93 -1.52 -6.39
N PRO A 81 4.52 -2.71 -5.90
CA PRO A 81 5.01 -3.98 -6.40
C PRO A 81 4.46 -4.29 -7.79
N THR A 82 5.06 -5.28 -8.43
CA THR A 82 4.55 -5.87 -9.68
C THR A 82 4.41 -7.38 -9.52
N PRO A 83 3.69 -8.09 -10.41
CA PRO A 83 3.58 -9.55 -10.32
C PRO A 83 4.90 -10.30 -10.55
N LYS A 84 6.01 -9.58 -10.73
CA LYS A 84 7.33 -10.12 -11.00
C LYS A 84 8.05 -10.42 -9.69
N VAL A 85 8.57 -11.64 -9.58
CA VAL A 85 9.42 -12.08 -8.46
C VAL A 85 10.63 -11.15 -8.29
N GLY A 86 10.92 -10.78 -7.05
CA GLY A 86 11.97 -9.84 -6.68
C GLY A 86 11.54 -8.37 -6.75
N ASP A 87 10.25 -8.08 -6.92
CA ASP A 87 9.66 -6.74 -6.90
C ASP A 87 8.34 -6.73 -6.10
N SER A 88 8.42 -7.26 -4.87
CA SER A 88 7.29 -7.50 -3.97
C SER A 88 7.51 -6.83 -2.60
N ILE A 89 6.44 -6.27 -2.05
CA ILE A 89 6.36 -5.86 -0.64
C ILE A 89 6.30 -7.09 0.26
N GLY A 90 5.59 -8.14 -0.13
CA GLY A 90 5.53 -9.37 0.64
C GLY A 90 6.92 -10.02 0.83
N GLU A 91 7.77 -10.03 -0.19
CA GLU A 91 9.16 -10.50 -0.07
C GLU A 91 9.99 -9.63 0.88
N ILE A 92 9.75 -8.31 0.91
CA ILE A 92 10.38 -7.41 1.91
C ILE A 92 9.88 -7.74 3.32
N LEU A 93 8.60 -8.02 3.50
CA LEU A 93 8.09 -8.43 4.82
C LEU A 93 8.74 -9.73 5.29
N GLN A 94 8.93 -10.69 4.38
CA GLN A 94 9.61 -11.94 4.66
C GLN A 94 11.09 -11.76 5.02
N ILE A 95 11.84 -10.94 4.26
CA ILE A 95 13.26 -10.70 4.55
C ILE A 95 13.47 -9.98 5.90
N LEU A 96 12.49 -9.20 6.34
CA LEU A 96 12.46 -8.55 7.65
C LEU A 96 12.08 -9.51 8.79
N GLY A 97 11.85 -10.79 8.50
CA GLY A 97 11.65 -11.84 9.50
C GLY A 97 10.21 -12.32 9.67
N LEU A 98 9.30 -12.05 8.72
CA LEU A 98 7.94 -12.59 8.76
C LEU A 98 7.82 -13.84 7.90
N ASP A 99 7.84 -15.01 8.53
CA ASP A 99 7.71 -16.30 7.82
C ASP A 99 6.36 -16.45 7.09
N ALA A 100 5.29 -15.90 7.66
CA ALA A 100 3.94 -15.87 7.08
C ALA A 100 3.40 -14.44 7.06
N ILE A 101 3.07 -13.95 5.87
CA ILE A 101 2.51 -12.60 5.72
C ILE A 101 1.07 -12.63 6.23
N GLY A 102 0.80 -11.85 7.27
CA GLY A 102 -0.46 -11.89 8.01
C GLY A 102 -0.32 -12.43 9.45
N ALA A 103 0.85 -12.98 9.81
CA ALA A 103 1.15 -13.34 11.20
C ALA A 103 1.13 -12.10 12.14
N PRO A 104 0.96 -12.30 13.46
CA PRO A 104 1.25 -11.27 14.45
C PRO A 104 2.65 -10.66 14.22
N GLY A 105 2.74 -9.33 14.20
CA GLY A 105 3.95 -8.62 13.78
C GLY A 105 3.88 -8.03 12.37
N SER A 106 3.04 -8.55 11.47
CA SER A 106 2.90 -8.02 10.09
C SER A 106 2.56 -6.53 10.05
N THR A 107 1.65 -6.09 10.93
CA THR A 107 1.26 -4.69 11.07
C THR A 107 2.41 -3.81 11.60
N ALA A 108 3.24 -4.32 12.51
CA ALA A 108 4.40 -3.56 13.01
C ALA A 108 5.50 -3.46 11.96
N CYS A 109 5.77 -4.55 11.23
CA CYS A 109 6.76 -4.60 10.16
C CYS A 109 6.41 -3.63 9.02
N ILE A 110 5.16 -3.65 8.54
CA ILE A 110 4.72 -2.72 7.49
C ILE A 110 4.73 -1.27 7.97
N ALA A 111 4.45 -1.01 9.26
CA ALA A 111 4.55 0.33 9.83
C ALA A 111 5.99 0.85 9.80
N MET A 112 6.96 0.03 10.22
CA MET A 112 8.39 0.36 10.16
C MET A 112 8.86 0.59 8.73
N LEU A 113 8.47 -0.29 7.79
CA LEU A 113 8.79 -0.15 6.37
C LEU A 113 8.25 1.18 5.82
N ASN A 114 6.97 1.47 6.07
CA ASN A 114 6.32 2.69 5.59
C ASN A 114 6.97 3.96 6.15
N ASP A 115 7.25 3.99 7.46
CA ASP A 115 7.91 5.11 8.12
C ASP A 115 9.33 5.35 7.59
N ALA A 116 10.12 4.29 7.41
CA ALA A 116 11.47 4.38 6.86
C ALA A 116 11.48 4.90 5.41
N VAL A 117 10.54 4.42 4.57
CA VAL A 117 10.33 4.89 3.19
C VAL A 117 9.97 6.38 3.18
N LYS A 118 9.00 6.80 3.99
CA LYS A 118 8.57 8.21 4.12
C LYS A 118 9.72 9.11 4.55
N LYS A 119 10.49 8.71 5.56
CA LYS A 119 11.67 9.45 6.03
C LYS A 119 12.74 9.56 4.94
N GLY A 120 12.97 8.48 4.19
CA GLY A 120 13.91 8.47 3.07
C GLY A 120 13.50 9.41 1.94
N GLY A 121 12.22 9.37 1.55
CA GLY A 121 11.64 10.27 0.57
C GLY A 121 11.73 11.74 1.00
N ALA A 122 11.23 12.06 2.20
CA ALA A 122 11.24 13.43 2.73
C ALA A 122 12.65 14.04 2.83
N PHE A 123 13.68 13.21 3.08
CA PHE A 123 15.07 13.67 3.10
C PHE A 123 15.66 13.90 1.69
N ALA A 124 15.10 13.26 0.66
CA ALA A 124 15.65 13.27 -0.69
C ALA A 124 15.28 14.51 -1.51
N SER A 125 14.07 15.06 -1.33
CA SER A 125 13.55 16.13 -2.17
C SER A 125 12.76 17.17 -1.37
N GLN A 126 12.75 18.41 -1.87
CA GLN A 126 11.90 19.48 -1.33
C GLN A 126 10.43 19.35 -1.74
N THR A 127 10.11 18.54 -2.75
CA THR A 127 8.75 18.35 -3.25
C THR A 127 8.31 16.88 -3.22
N VAL A 128 8.60 16.16 -2.13
CA VAL A 128 7.98 14.85 -1.90
C VAL A 128 6.52 15.03 -1.48
N GLY A 129 5.63 14.31 -2.16
CA GLY A 129 4.19 14.35 -1.91
C GLY A 129 3.50 13.09 -2.41
N GLY A 130 2.16 13.11 -2.45
CA GLY A 130 1.37 11.96 -2.83
C GLY A 130 1.16 10.98 -1.68
N LEU A 131 0.84 9.72 -2.00
CA LEU A 131 0.61 8.71 -0.96
C LEU A 131 1.92 8.33 -0.27
N SER A 132 3.04 8.32 -1.01
CA SER A 132 4.41 8.09 -0.55
C SER A 132 4.52 7.06 0.58
N GLY A 133 4.61 5.77 0.24
CA GLY A 133 4.67 4.71 1.24
C GLY A 133 4.61 3.29 0.67
N ALA A 134 4.41 2.31 1.54
CA ALA A 134 4.22 0.91 1.13
C ALA A 134 2.78 0.68 0.62
N PHE A 135 2.66 0.15 -0.60
CA PHE A 135 1.38 -0.21 -1.21
C PHE A 135 1.13 -1.72 -1.00
N ILE A 136 -0.12 -2.11 -0.74
CA ILE A 136 -0.49 -3.52 -0.51
C ILE A 136 -1.53 -3.95 -1.57
N PRO A 137 -1.20 -3.92 -2.88
CA PRO A 137 -2.12 -4.34 -3.92
C PRO A 137 -2.11 -5.87 -4.02
N VAL A 138 -3.06 -6.52 -3.36
CA VAL A 138 -3.00 -7.97 -3.08
C VAL A 138 -2.80 -8.81 -4.33
N LEU A 139 -3.53 -8.55 -5.41
CA LEU A 139 -3.43 -9.34 -6.66
C LEU A 139 -2.22 -8.97 -7.53
N GLU A 140 -1.61 -7.81 -7.31
CA GLU A 140 -0.44 -7.35 -8.08
C GLU A 140 0.88 -7.82 -7.47
N ASP A 141 0.86 -8.25 -6.20
CA ASP A 141 2.03 -8.75 -5.50
C ASP A 141 1.93 -10.27 -5.29
N SER A 142 2.83 -11.03 -5.92
CA SER A 142 2.78 -12.49 -5.88
C SER A 142 2.87 -13.06 -4.46
N ALA A 143 3.67 -12.46 -3.59
CA ALA A 143 3.84 -12.95 -2.22
C ALA A 143 2.60 -12.66 -1.35
N LEU A 144 1.93 -11.52 -1.58
CA LEU A 144 0.65 -11.22 -0.92
C LEU A 144 -0.47 -12.13 -1.42
N ALA A 145 -0.59 -12.32 -2.74
CA ALA A 145 -1.56 -13.22 -3.35
C ALA A 145 -1.39 -14.66 -2.84
N ASP A 146 -0.15 -15.12 -2.72
CA ASP A 146 0.16 -16.44 -2.19
C ASP A 146 -0.19 -16.55 -0.69
N ALA A 147 0.09 -15.52 0.12
CA ALA A 147 -0.29 -15.50 1.53
C ALA A 147 -1.81 -15.54 1.74
N VAL A 148 -2.57 -14.86 0.88
CA VAL A 148 -4.03 -14.97 0.83
C VAL A 148 -4.47 -16.38 0.47
N SER A 149 -3.84 -17.00 -0.54
CA SER A 149 -4.18 -18.36 -0.97
C SER A 149 -3.97 -19.41 0.13
N ARG A 150 -2.98 -19.18 1.01
CA ARG A 150 -2.70 -20.01 2.19
C ARG A 150 -3.60 -19.70 3.39
N GLY A 151 -4.42 -18.65 3.31
CA GLY A 151 -5.27 -18.19 4.41
C GLY A 151 -4.50 -17.48 5.53
N GLU A 152 -3.24 -17.11 5.31
CA GLU A 152 -2.40 -16.40 6.29
C GLU A 152 -2.76 -14.91 6.34
N LEU A 153 -3.09 -14.34 5.18
CA LEU A 153 -3.46 -12.94 5.01
C LEU A 153 -4.98 -12.81 4.82
N THR A 154 -5.70 -12.51 5.90
CA THR A 154 -7.16 -12.34 5.88
C THR A 154 -7.57 -10.90 5.58
N LEU A 155 -8.86 -10.67 5.26
CA LEU A 155 -9.40 -9.34 4.99
C LEU A 155 -9.23 -8.39 6.19
N GLU A 156 -9.53 -8.88 7.40
CA GLU A 156 -9.40 -8.11 8.65
C GLU A 156 -7.93 -7.80 8.95
N LYS A 157 -7.01 -8.70 8.55
CA LYS A 157 -5.58 -8.45 8.70
C LYS A 157 -5.09 -7.40 7.71
N LEU A 158 -5.58 -7.42 6.48
CA LEU A 158 -5.33 -6.37 5.49
C LEU A 158 -5.85 -5.02 6.01
N GLU A 159 -7.08 -4.97 6.50
CA GLU A 159 -7.68 -3.79 7.14
C GLU A 159 -6.83 -3.31 8.33
N ALA A 160 -6.38 -4.19 9.22
CA ALA A 160 -5.47 -3.80 10.30
C ALA A 160 -4.14 -3.24 9.80
N MET A 161 -3.61 -3.74 8.67
CA MET A 161 -2.43 -3.20 8.03
C MET A 161 -2.69 -1.85 7.36
N THR A 162 -3.92 -1.55 6.94
CA THR A 162 -4.26 -0.24 6.37
C THR A 162 -4.12 0.89 7.37
N CYS A 163 -4.34 0.64 8.67
CA CYS A 163 -4.11 1.63 9.72
C CYS A 163 -2.71 2.28 9.69
N VAL A 164 -1.70 1.57 9.16
CA VAL A 164 -0.30 1.99 9.18
C VAL A 164 0.35 2.07 7.79
N CYS A 165 -0.32 1.57 6.74
CA CYS A 165 0.13 1.70 5.34
C CYS A 165 -0.37 3.02 4.71
N SER A 166 -0.03 3.27 3.44
CA SER A 166 -0.41 4.52 2.77
C SER A 166 -1.69 4.45 1.92
N VAL A 167 -2.03 3.34 1.27
CA VAL A 167 -3.13 3.31 0.28
C VAL A 167 -4.47 2.90 0.87
N GLY A 168 -4.52 1.83 1.66
CA GLY A 168 -5.78 1.19 2.04
C GLY A 168 -5.93 -0.20 1.42
N LEU A 169 -7.17 -0.63 1.20
CA LEU A 169 -7.51 -1.93 0.64
C LEU A 169 -7.47 -1.87 -0.88
N ASP A 170 -6.35 -2.29 -1.48
CA ASP A 170 -6.14 -2.20 -2.93
C ASP A 170 -6.04 -3.58 -3.60
N MET A 171 -6.59 -3.69 -4.82
CA MET A 171 -6.62 -4.93 -5.60
C MET A 171 -7.09 -6.15 -4.81
N VAL A 172 -8.22 -6.05 -4.13
CA VAL A 172 -8.76 -7.17 -3.34
C VAL A 172 -9.92 -7.83 -4.09
N ALA A 173 -9.73 -9.08 -4.54
CA ALA A 173 -10.81 -9.86 -5.12
C ALA A 173 -11.75 -10.40 -4.02
N ILE A 174 -13.06 -10.19 -4.21
CA ILE A 174 -14.12 -10.65 -3.30
C ILE A 174 -15.20 -11.45 -4.06
N PRO A 175 -16.03 -12.25 -3.38
CA PRO A 175 -17.07 -13.05 -4.03
C PRO A 175 -17.99 -12.18 -4.89
N GLY A 176 -18.36 -12.67 -6.09
CA GLY A 176 -19.19 -11.92 -7.03
C GLY A 176 -20.61 -11.66 -6.55
N ASP A 177 -21.09 -12.46 -5.60
CA ASP A 177 -22.38 -12.31 -4.94
C ASP A 177 -22.33 -11.42 -3.69
N THR A 178 -21.23 -10.69 -3.47
CA THR A 178 -21.12 -9.78 -2.31
C THR A 178 -22.17 -8.67 -2.39
N PRO A 179 -23.07 -8.55 -1.40
CA PRO A 179 -24.11 -7.52 -1.42
C PRO A 179 -23.53 -6.11 -1.42
N ALA A 180 -24.18 -5.18 -2.13
CA ALA A 180 -23.74 -3.79 -2.23
C ALA A 180 -23.60 -3.11 -0.85
N GLU A 181 -24.47 -3.46 0.11
CA GLU A 181 -24.41 -2.96 1.48
C GLU A 181 -23.17 -3.48 2.23
N THR A 182 -22.72 -4.70 1.92
CA THR A 182 -21.49 -5.24 2.52
C THR A 182 -20.26 -4.52 1.97
N ILE A 183 -20.21 -4.28 0.65
CA ILE A 183 -19.15 -3.49 0.03
C ILE A 183 -19.15 -2.06 0.59
N SER A 184 -20.32 -1.45 0.74
CA SER A 184 -20.48 -0.10 1.31
C SER A 184 -20.00 -0.05 2.77
N ALA A 185 -20.23 -1.10 3.55
CA ALA A 185 -19.71 -1.19 4.92
C ALA A 185 -18.19 -1.31 4.97
N LEU A 186 -17.59 -2.15 4.13
CA LEU A 186 -16.13 -2.26 4.04
C LEU A 186 -15.49 -0.92 3.62
N ILE A 187 -16.13 -0.18 2.71
CA ILE A 187 -15.70 1.17 2.35
C ILE A 187 -15.83 2.12 3.56
N ALA A 188 -16.94 2.04 4.31
CA ALA A 188 -17.13 2.87 5.49
C ALA A 188 -16.09 2.59 6.59
N ASP A 189 -15.68 1.33 6.77
CA ASP A 189 -14.64 0.93 7.72
C ASP A 189 -13.28 1.54 7.32
N GLU A 190 -12.86 1.39 6.06
CA GLU A 190 -11.61 1.99 5.57
C GLU A 190 -11.65 3.53 5.56
N MET A 191 -12.83 4.12 5.32
CA MET A 191 -13.04 5.57 5.47
C MET A 191 -12.87 6.01 6.92
N ALA A 192 -13.38 5.24 7.89
CA ALA A 192 -13.23 5.54 9.31
C ALA A 192 -11.76 5.44 9.74
N ILE A 193 -11.03 4.42 9.29
CA ILE A 193 -9.57 4.29 9.49
C ILE A 193 -8.84 5.51 8.95
N GLY A 194 -9.16 5.95 7.72
CA GLY A 194 -8.55 7.11 7.10
C GLY A 194 -8.83 8.41 7.85
N MET A 195 -10.10 8.65 8.15
CA MET A 195 -10.60 9.84 8.84
C MET A 195 -9.99 10.00 10.23
N ILE A 196 -9.98 8.92 11.04
CA ILE A 196 -9.49 8.97 12.43
C ILE A 196 -7.97 9.16 12.46
N ASN A 197 -7.24 8.51 11.55
CA ASN A 197 -5.78 8.58 11.52
C ASN A 197 -5.24 9.76 10.69
N LYS A 198 -6.11 10.65 10.18
CA LYS A 198 -5.73 11.78 9.32
C LYS A 198 -4.87 11.34 8.14
N LYS A 199 -5.21 10.20 7.55
CA LYS A 199 -4.51 9.64 6.39
C LYS A 199 -5.45 9.52 5.20
N THR A 200 -4.88 9.58 4.01
CA THR A 200 -5.60 9.22 2.80
C THR A 200 -5.76 7.70 2.76
N THR A 201 -6.96 7.24 2.42
CA THR A 201 -7.26 5.83 2.17
C THR A 201 -8.02 5.68 0.86
N ALA A 202 -7.97 4.48 0.30
CA ALA A 202 -8.61 4.09 -0.94
C ALA A 202 -9.05 2.64 -0.82
N VAL A 203 -10.13 2.31 -1.52
CA VAL A 203 -10.68 0.97 -1.59
C VAL A 203 -10.85 0.57 -3.04
N ARG A 204 -10.26 -0.55 -3.43
CA ARG A 204 -10.40 -1.18 -4.75
C ARG A 204 -10.72 -2.66 -4.56
N PHE A 205 -12.00 -2.92 -4.31
CA PHE A 205 -12.56 -4.27 -4.34
C PHE A 205 -12.94 -4.68 -5.76
N ILE A 206 -12.75 -5.95 -6.07
CA ILE A 206 -13.13 -6.56 -7.34
C ILE A 206 -14.07 -7.74 -7.04
N PRO A 207 -15.40 -7.51 -7.02
CA PRO A 207 -16.37 -8.60 -7.01
C PRO A 207 -16.22 -9.43 -8.29
N VAL A 208 -15.99 -10.75 -8.17
CA VAL A 208 -15.74 -11.62 -9.32
C VAL A 208 -17.01 -12.40 -9.68
N PRO A 209 -17.77 -12.02 -10.74
CA PRO A 209 -19.07 -12.61 -11.03
C PRO A 209 -19.00 -14.13 -11.24
N GLY A 210 -19.94 -14.85 -10.63
CA GLY A 210 -20.02 -16.31 -10.74
C GLY A 210 -18.95 -17.08 -9.97
N LYS A 211 -18.12 -16.40 -9.17
CA LYS A 211 -17.10 -17.02 -8.32
C LYS A 211 -17.31 -16.70 -6.85
N THR A 212 -16.83 -17.62 -6.02
CA THR A 212 -16.94 -17.65 -4.57
C THR A 212 -15.56 -17.57 -3.90
N ALA A 213 -15.54 -17.39 -2.59
CA ALA A 213 -14.30 -17.32 -1.81
C ALA A 213 -13.47 -18.61 -1.95
N GLY A 214 -12.15 -18.46 -2.03
CA GLY A 214 -11.21 -19.57 -2.23
C GLY A 214 -10.96 -19.94 -3.69
N GLU A 215 -11.81 -19.53 -4.63
CA GLU A 215 -11.54 -19.68 -6.06
C GLU A 215 -10.47 -18.70 -6.54
N ARG A 216 -9.77 -19.06 -7.63
CA ARG A 216 -8.71 -18.23 -8.21
C ARG A 216 -9.24 -17.32 -9.31
N VAL A 217 -8.72 -16.10 -9.40
CA VAL A 217 -8.94 -15.15 -10.50
C VAL A 217 -7.61 -14.72 -11.09
N GLU A 218 -7.58 -14.51 -12.40
CA GLU A 218 -6.38 -14.12 -13.14
C GLU A 218 -6.76 -12.97 -14.08
N PHE A 219 -6.15 -11.81 -13.89
CA PHE A 219 -6.33 -10.62 -14.72
C PHE A 219 -5.18 -10.46 -15.72
N GLY A 220 -4.02 -11.04 -15.41
CA GLY A 220 -2.83 -10.99 -16.26
C GLY A 220 -2.15 -9.62 -16.30
N GLY A 221 -1.01 -9.55 -16.98
CA GLY A 221 -0.24 -8.31 -17.10
C GLY A 221 0.20 -7.78 -15.73
N LEU A 222 0.02 -6.48 -15.51
CA LEU A 222 0.37 -5.82 -14.24
C LEU A 222 -0.65 -6.07 -13.13
N PHE A 223 -1.89 -6.45 -13.47
CA PHE A 223 -2.96 -6.69 -12.50
C PHE A 223 -2.87 -8.05 -11.81
N GLY A 224 -2.00 -8.93 -12.31
CA GLY A 224 -1.71 -10.24 -11.72
C GLY A 224 -2.96 -11.10 -11.53
N GLY A 225 -3.02 -11.77 -10.39
CA GLY A 225 -4.03 -12.77 -10.07
C GLY A 225 -3.83 -13.35 -8.67
N GLY A 226 -4.85 -14.04 -8.17
CA GLY A 226 -4.81 -14.58 -6.82
C GLY A 226 -6.13 -15.21 -6.39
N THR A 227 -6.22 -15.53 -5.10
CA THR A 227 -7.40 -16.15 -4.51
C THR A 227 -8.43 -15.09 -4.09
N ILE A 228 -9.71 -15.38 -4.33
CA ILE A 228 -10.83 -14.56 -3.88
C ILE A 228 -10.93 -14.66 -2.36
N ILE A 229 -10.81 -13.52 -1.66
CA ILE A 229 -10.80 -13.44 -0.21
C ILE A 229 -12.22 -13.64 0.35
N PRO A 230 -12.41 -14.48 1.38
CA PRO A 230 -13.70 -14.57 2.06
C PRO A 230 -14.06 -13.24 2.73
N VAL A 231 -15.30 -12.78 2.52
CA VAL A 231 -15.86 -11.64 3.26
C VAL A 231 -16.61 -12.17 4.47
N PRO A 232 -16.20 -11.85 5.71
CA PRO A 232 -16.89 -12.32 6.91
C PRO A 232 -18.28 -11.67 7.03
N ASN A 233 -19.26 -12.41 7.55
CA ASN A 233 -20.57 -11.87 7.94
C ASN A 233 -21.31 -11.07 6.84
N MET A 234 -21.24 -11.54 5.59
CA MET A 234 -21.90 -10.89 4.46
C MET A 234 -23.40 -10.62 4.72
N GLY A 235 -23.84 -9.42 4.34
CA GLY A 235 -25.24 -8.97 4.47
C GLY A 235 -25.65 -8.58 5.90
N LYS A 236 -24.74 -8.61 6.89
CA LYS A 236 -25.08 -8.29 8.30
C LYS A 236 -24.98 -6.81 8.65
N SER A 237 -24.49 -5.96 7.74
CA SER A 237 -24.32 -4.51 7.94
C SER A 237 -25.38 -3.65 7.22
N ALA A 238 -26.36 -4.26 6.54
CA ALA A 238 -27.35 -3.53 5.74
C ALA A 238 -28.12 -2.46 6.52
N ARG A 239 -28.52 -2.75 7.77
CA ARG A 239 -29.23 -1.78 8.61
C ARG A 239 -28.39 -0.54 8.92
N PHE A 240 -27.07 -0.70 9.09
CA PHE A 240 -26.17 0.42 9.35
C PHE A 240 -26.06 1.33 8.12
N ILE A 241 -25.83 0.75 6.94
CA ILE A 241 -25.73 1.50 5.67
C ILE A 241 -27.04 2.20 5.32
N ASN A 242 -28.17 1.55 5.57
CA ASN A 242 -29.49 2.11 5.29
C ASN A 242 -29.88 3.31 6.17
N PHE A 243 -29.15 3.60 7.26
CA PHE A 243 -29.37 4.87 7.98
C PHE A 243 -29.06 6.09 7.12
N GLY A 244 -28.14 5.96 6.15
CA GLY A 244 -27.74 7.05 5.25
C GLY A 244 -27.21 8.29 6.00
N GLY A 245 -27.17 9.42 5.28
CA GLY A 245 -26.76 10.71 5.85
C GLY A 245 -25.23 10.87 5.96
N HIS A 246 -24.79 11.55 7.03
CA HIS A 246 -23.38 11.89 7.26
C HIS A 246 -22.93 11.41 8.64
N ILE A 247 -21.80 10.70 8.68
CA ILE A 247 -21.11 10.41 9.94
C ILE A 247 -20.54 11.73 10.48
N PRO A 248 -20.90 12.16 11.70
CA PRO A 248 -20.38 13.40 12.28
C PRO A 248 -18.86 13.40 12.43
N ALA A 249 -18.26 14.58 12.37
CA ALA A 249 -16.82 14.74 12.48
C ALA A 249 -16.28 14.28 13.86
N PRO A 250 -15.08 13.67 13.92
CA PRO A 250 -14.49 13.19 15.16
C PRO A 250 -14.05 14.35 16.06
N ILE A 251 -14.07 14.16 17.38
CA ILE A 251 -13.73 15.23 18.36
C ILE A 251 -12.35 15.86 18.10
N HIS A 252 -11.36 15.08 17.63
CA HIS A 252 -10.02 15.58 17.31
C HIS A 252 -9.95 16.47 16.06
N SER A 253 -11.07 16.68 15.35
CA SER A 253 -11.21 17.73 14.32
C SER A 253 -11.71 19.07 14.90
N LEU A 254 -12.03 19.14 16.19
CA LEU A 254 -12.39 20.35 16.94
C LEU A 254 -11.17 20.97 17.64
N ASN A 255 -10.00 20.92 17.00
CA ASN A 255 -8.83 21.63 17.52
C ASN A 255 -8.92 23.11 17.08
N ASN A 256 -9.43 23.96 17.97
CA ASN A 256 -9.21 25.41 17.95
C ASN A 256 -7.74 25.75 18.23
#